data_AF-A0A6N6M584-F1
#
_entry.id   AF-A0A6N6M584-F1
#
_cell.length_a   1.000
_cell.length_b   1.000
_cell.length_c   1.000
_cell.angle_alpha   90.00
_cell.angle_beta   90.00
_cell.angle_gamma   90.00
#
_symmetry.space_group_name_H-M   'P 1'
#
loop_
_entity.id
_entity.type
_entity.pdbx_description
1 polymer ?
#
loop_
_entity_poly.entity_id
_entity_poly.type
_entity_poly.pdbx_seq_one_letter_code
_entity_poly.pdbx_strand_id
1 'polypeptide(L)' 'MSENLSSFFQKPKLDPEDYYYSEEGYIVFTEKYHLKRGYCCQSGCLHCPYGFNKKKKRRE' A
#
# COMPACT_ATOMS: atom_id res chain seq x y z
N MET A 1 -3.89 -27.12 -25.54
CA MET A 1 -4.53 -26.98 -24.22
C MET A 1 -4.38 -25.52 -23.80
N SER A 2 -5.39 -24.71 -24.10
CA SER A 2 -5.47 -23.28 -23.79
C SER A 2 -5.90 -23.10 -22.33
N GLU A 3 -4.95 -23.24 -21.43
CA GLU A 3 -5.18 -23.11 -19.98
C GLU A 3 -5.13 -21.63 -19.60
N ASN A 4 -6.31 -21.01 -19.57
CA ASN A 4 -6.70 -19.80 -18.86
C ASN A 4 -5.60 -19.08 -18.04
N LEU A 5 -4.82 -18.22 -18.71
CA LEU A 5 -3.95 -17.22 -18.07
C LEU A 5 -4.75 -16.09 -17.35
N SER A 6 -6.07 -16.22 -17.25
CA SER A 6 -6.98 -15.23 -16.68
C SER A 6 -7.10 -15.31 -15.14
N SER A 7 -6.63 -16.38 -14.50
CA SER A 7 -6.78 -16.58 -13.04
C SER A 7 -5.60 -16.05 -12.20
N PHE A 8 -4.47 -15.71 -12.84
CA PHE A 8 -3.26 -15.25 -12.13
C PHE A 8 -3.16 -13.72 -12.03
N PHE A 9 -3.94 -12.99 -12.84
CA PHE A 9 -4.08 -11.53 -12.76
C PHE A 9 -5.30 -11.16 -11.91
N GLN A 10 -5.44 -11.76 -10.73
CA GLN A 10 -6.38 -11.23 -9.75
C GLN A 10 -5.81 -9.92 -9.25
N LYS A 11 -6.21 -8.82 -9.90
CA LYS A 11 -5.95 -7.46 -9.41
C LYS A 11 -6.32 -7.44 -7.93
N PRO A 12 -5.40 -7.05 -7.03
CA PRO A 12 -5.71 -6.98 -5.61
C PRO A 12 -6.94 -6.09 -5.45
N LYS A 13 -7.99 -6.62 -4.83
CA LYS A 13 -9.18 -5.83 -4.49
C LYS A 13 -8.76 -4.80 -3.45
N LEU A 14 -8.64 -3.56 -3.91
CA LEU A 14 -8.49 -2.40 -3.06
C LEU A 14 -9.88 -2.08 -2.51
N ASP A 15 -10.05 -2.21 -1.21
CA ASP A 15 -11.27 -1.78 -0.54
C ASP A 15 -11.16 -0.27 -0.28
N PRO A 16 -12.29 0.45 -0.25
CA PRO A 16 -12.31 1.87 0.11
C PRO A 16 -11.85 2.14 1.56
N GLU A 17 -11.61 1.11 2.36
CA GLU A 17 -10.99 1.22 3.69
C GLU A 17 -9.44 1.22 3.64
N ASP A 18 -8.86 0.79 2.53
CA ASP A 18 -7.41 0.70 2.34
C ASP A 18 -6.78 2.06 1.99
N TYR A 19 -7.60 3.00 1.54
CA TYR A 19 -7.17 4.35 1.19
C TYR A 19 -8.28 5.36 1.48
N TYR A 20 -7.91 6.60 1.77
CA TYR A 20 -8.84 7.71 1.89
C TYR A 20 -8.38 8.88 1.02
N TYR A 21 -9.31 9.76 0.68
CA TYR A 21 -8.98 11.00 0.00
C TYR A 21 -8.74 12.09 1.05
N SER A 22 -7.60 12.78 0.94
CA SER A 22 -7.38 14.03 1.65
C SER A 22 -8.31 15.12 1.11
N GLU A 23 -8.52 16.18 1.88
CA GLU A 23 -9.31 17.35 1.46
C GLU A 23 -8.77 17.99 0.18
N GLU A 24 -7.46 17.85 -0.06
CA GLU A 24 -6.76 18.31 -1.25
C GLU A 24 -6.90 17.36 -2.46
N GLY A 25 -7.63 16.23 -2.33
CA GLY A 25 -7.85 15.26 -3.39
C GLY A 25 -6.76 14.20 -3.55
N TYR A 26 -5.77 14.15 -2.64
CA TYR A 26 -4.72 13.12 -2.67
C TYR A 26 -5.22 11.78 -2.12
N ILE A 27 -4.79 10.68 -2.74
CA ILE A 27 -5.01 9.31 -2.24
C ILE A 27 -3.99 9.02 -1.15
N VAL A 28 -4.45 8.82 0.08
CA VAL A 28 -3.61 8.43 1.20
C VAL A 28 -3.88 6.96 1.53
N PHE A 29 -2.85 6.13 1.37
CA PHE A 29 -2.91 4.72 1.70
C PHE A 29 -2.79 4.50 3.21
N THR A 30 -3.65 3.61 3.73
CA THR A 30 -3.65 3.21 5.13
C THR A 30 -2.75 2.00 5.36
N GLU A 31 -2.59 1.64 6.63
CA GLU A 31 -1.85 0.44 7.04
C GLU A 31 -2.45 -0.85 6.45
N LYS A 32 -3.78 -0.92 6.33
CA LYS A 32 -4.51 -2.08 5.76
C LYS A 32 -4.06 -2.38 4.33
N TYR A 33 -3.88 -1.34 3.50
CA TYR A 33 -3.36 -1.50 2.14
C TYR A 33 -1.99 -2.17 2.13
N HIS A 34 -1.10 -1.70 3.00
CA HIS A 34 0.25 -2.20 3.10
C HIS A 34 0.31 -3.64 3.63
N LEU A 35 -0.61 -4.03 4.52
CA LEU A 35 -0.76 -5.41 4.97
C LEU A 35 -1.25 -6.33 3.85
N LYS A 36 -2.28 -5.92 3.08
CA LYS A 36 -2.78 -6.68 1.92
C LYS A 36 -1.73 -6.86 0.83
N ARG A 37 -0.85 -5.86 0.66
CA ARG A 37 0.30 -5.93 -0.26
C ARG A 37 1.29 -7.02 0.16
N GLY A 38 1.37 -7.35 1.44
CA GLY A 38 2.19 -8.44 1.97
C GLY A 38 3.70 -8.18 2.01
N TYR A 39 4.18 -7.00 1.59
CA TYR A 39 5.59 -6.63 1.69
C TYR A 39 5.81 -5.13 1.91
N CYS A 40 6.90 -4.79 2.61
CA CYS A 40 7.34 -3.41 2.78
C CYS A 40 8.01 -2.90 1.50
N CYS A 41 7.51 -1.80 0.94
CA CYS A 41 8.08 -1.18 -0.26
C CYS A 41 9.23 -0.20 0.01
N GLN A 42 9.60 -0.01 1.28
CA GLN A 42 10.69 0.87 1.72
C GLN A 42 10.59 2.32 1.19
N SER A 43 9.38 2.76 0.83
CA SER A 43 9.14 4.11 0.29
C SER A 43 9.00 5.18 1.37
N GLY A 44 8.97 4.79 2.65
CA GLY A 44 8.82 5.73 3.77
C GLY A 44 7.38 6.20 3.97
N CYS A 45 6.41 5.31 3.79
CA CYS A 45 4.98 5.57 3.97
C CYS A 45 4.68 6.03 5.41
N LEU A 46 3.71 6.93 5.57
CA LEU A 46 3.30 7.44 6.89
C LEU A 46 2.65 6.34 7.75
N HIS A 47 1.82 5.49 7.15
CA HIS A 47 1.10 4.39 7.82
C HIS A 47 1.76 3.03 7.56
N CYS A 48 3.10 2.97 7.62
CA CYS A 48 3.80 1.71 7.36
C CYS A 48 3.60 0.72 8.54
N PRO A 49 2.96 -0.46 8.33
CA PRO A 49 2.82 -1.48 9.38
C PRO A 49 4.17 -2.01 9.84
N TYR A 50 5.16 -2.01 8.94
CA TYR A 50 6.50 -2.53 9.18
C TYR A 50 7.42 -1.54 9.94
N GLY A 51 6.90 -0.39 10.39
CA GLY A 51 7.69 0.61 11.12
C GLY A 51 8.75 1.32 10.27
N PHE A 52 8.70 1.19 8.94
CA PHE A 52 9.65 1.83 8.03
C PHE A 52 9.33 3.32 7.87
N ASN A 53 10.00 4.15 8.67
CA ASN A 53 9.83 5.61 8.64
C ASN A 53 11.11 6.32 8.19
N LYS A 54 11.12 6.82 6.95
CA LYS A 54 12.26 7.52 6.36
C LYS A 54 12.59 8.84 7.08
N LYS A 55 11.62 9.47 7.76
CA LYS A 55 11.80 10.75 8.46
C LYS A 55 12.65 10.66 9.73
N LYS A 56 12.89 9.46 10.28
CA LYS A 56 13.76 9.31 11.47
C LYS A 56 15.27 9.55 11.20
N LYS A 57 15.68 9.77 9.94
CA LYS A 57 17.07 10.10 9.58
C LYS A 57 17.35 11.62 9.41
N ARG A 58 16.68 12.49 10.18
CA ARG A 58 17.07 13.92 10.28
C ARG A 58 17.11 14.42 11.72
N ARG A 59 18.11 13.92 12.45
CA ARG A 59 18.89 14.64 13.46
C ARG A 59 20.30 14.58 12.87
N GLU A 60 20.94 15.64 12.42
CA GLU A 60 21.20 16.97 13.00
C GLU A 60 21.42 17.96 11.85
#